data_AF-S0DGI5-F1
#
_entry.id   AF-S0DGI5-F1
#
_cell.length_a   1.000
_cell.length_b   1.000
_cell.length_c   1.000
_cell.angle_alpha   90.00
_cell.angle_beta   90.00
_cell.angle_gamma   90.00
#
_symmetry.space_group_name_H-M   'P 1'
#
loop_
_entity.id
_entity.type
_entity.pdbx_description
1 polymer ?
#
loop_
_entity_poly.entity_id
_entity_poly.type
_entity_poly.pdbx_seq_one_letter_code
_entity_poly.pdbx_strand_id
1 'polypeptide(L)'
;MSGDYLMRQIEDLARFLAQVLLQRQPDTVQIVDEEGRFSQGGFLKYRLHKLLLEGRINEAENLLFEEIELQAADEYLPVALDFYEAVNRLDDGQLEARNFTRAEIREGLEQVKKIYGTRE
;
A
#
# COMPACT_ATOMS: atom_id res chain seq x y z
N MET A 1 -25.47 1.20 0.18
CA MET A 1 -25.34 1.74 -1.20
C MET A 1 -24.09 2.62 -1.37
N SER A 2 -23.72 3.47 -0.40
CA SER A 2 -22.49 4.29 -0.47
C SER A 2 -21.19 3.48 -0.27
N GLY A 3 -21.21 2.45 0.60
CA GLY A 3 -20.03 1.61 0.89
C GLY A 3 -19.54 0.78 -0.31
N ASP A 4 -20.44 0.01 -0.93
CA ASP A 4 -20.10 -0.86 -2.08
C ASP A 4 -19.50 -0.09 -3.26
N TYR A 5 -20.00 1.11 -3.53
CA TYR A 5 -19.48 1.96 -4.59
C TYR A 5 -18.05 2.41 -4.30
N LEU A 6 -17.76 2.82 -3.06
CA LEU A 6 -16.43 3.23 -2.65
C LEU A 6 -15.44 2.06 -2.65
N MET A 7 -15.86 0.88 -2.18
CA MET A 7 -15.05 -0.34 -2.25
C MET A 7 -14.68 -0.68 -3.70
N ARG A 8 -15.65 -0.62 -4.62
CA ARG A 8 -15.38 -0.84 -6.04
C ARG A 8 -14.37 0.18 -6.60
N GLN A 9 -14.45 1.46 -6.22
CA GLN A 9 -13.47 2.46 -6.63
C GLN A 9 -12.06 2.14 -6.13
N ILE A 10 -11.92 1.69 -4.87
CA ILE A 10 -10.65 1.28 -4.29
C ILE A 10 -10.06 0.11 -5.09
N GLU A 11 -10.87 -0.90 -5.38
CA GLU A 11 -10.45 -2.09 -6.15
C GLU A 11 -10.05 -1.73 -7.59
N ASP A 12 -10.83 -0.89 -8.27
CA ASP A 12 -10.54 -0.44 -9.63
C ASP A 12 -9.23 0.38 -9.66
N LEU A 13 -8.97 1.23 -8.66
CA LEU A 13 -7.75 2.01 -8.53
C LEU A 13 -6.52 1.13 -8.23
N ALA A 14 -6.63 0.22 -7.26
CA ALA A 14 -5.56 -0.72 -6.93
C ALA A 14 -5.19 -1.59 -8.15
N ARG A 15 -6.19 -2.05 -8.91
CA ARG A 15 -5.97 -2.81 -10.14
C ARG A 15 -5.29 -1.99 -11.23
N PHE A 16 -5.69 -0.73 -11.41
CA PHE A 16 -5.03 0.16 -12.35
C PHE A 16 -3.55 0.34 -12.01
N LEU A 17 -3.22 0.61 -10.73
CA LEU A 17 -1.84 0.74 -10.27
C LEU A 17 -1.04 -0.54 -10.52
N ALA A 18 -1.62 -1.70 -10.22
CA ALA A 18 -0.99 -3.00 -10.45
C ALA A 18 -0.78 -3.33 -11.94
N GLN A 19 -1.65 -2.87 -12.85
CA GLN A 19 -1.57 -3.22 -14.27
C GLN A 19 -0.77 -2.23 -15.11
N VAL A 20 -0.84 -0.95 -14.76
CA VAL A 20 -0.29 0.13 -15.59
C VAL A 20 1.06 0.61 -15.06
N LEU A 21 1.21 0.69 -13.73
CA LEU A 21 2.44 1.18 -13.12
C LEU A 21 3.40 0.04 -12.76
N LEU A 22 2.89 -1.15 -12.43
CA LEU A 22 3.71 -2.35 -12.23
C LEU A 22 4.02 -2.99 -13.60
N GLN A 23 5.10 -2.57 -14.26
CA GLN A 23 5.54 -3.15 -15.55
C GLN A 23 6.14 -4.57 -15.44
N ARG A 24 6.11 -5.20 -14.25
CA ARG A 24 6.56 -6.57 -13.99
C ARG A 24 5.51 -7.32 -13.19
N GLN A 25 5.46 -8.64 -13.36
CA GLN A 25 4.61 -9.49 -12.51
C GLN A 25 4.93 -9.18 -11.04
N PRO A 26 3.94 -9.26 -10.12
CA PRO A 26 4.16 -9.02 -8.72
C PRO A 26 5.08 -10.11 -8.17
N ASP A 27 6.38 -9.96 -8.39
CA ASP A 27 7.38 -10.73 -7.68
C ASP A 27 7.15 -10.38 -6.22
N THR A 28 6.90 -11.41 -5.41
CA THR A 28 6.75 -11.25 -3.98
C THR A 28 7.96 -10.48 -3.48
N VAL A 29 7.76 -9.26 -2.97
CA VAL A 29 8.84 -8.44 -2.43
C VAL A 29 9.53 -9.24 -1.33
N GLN A 30 10.72 -9.74 -1.64
CA GLN A 30 11.49 -10.60 -0.75
C GLN A 30 12.23 -9.73 0.26
N ILE A 31 12.39 -10.22 1.50
CA ILE A 31 13.18 -9.50 2.52
C ILE A 31 14.66 -9.46 2.13
N VAL A 32 15.11 -10.46 1.38
CA VAL A 32 16.47 -10.58 0.86
C VAL A 32 16.41 -10.59 -0.67
N ASP A 33 17.19 -9.74 -1.33
CA ASP A 33 17.28 -9.65 -2.79
C ASP A 33 18.04 -10.85 -3.39
N GLU A 34 18.10 -10.93 -4.73
CA GLU A 34 18.76 -12.02 -5.45
C GLU A 34 20.27 -12.11 -5.14
N GLU A 35 20.88 -11.03 -4.63
CA GLU A 35 22.27 -10.96 -4.23
C GLU A 35 22.52 -11.22 -2.73
N GLY A 36 21.48 -11.57 -1.96
CA GLY A 36 21.62 -11.88 -0.54
C GLY A 36 21.65 -10.66 0.38
N ARG A 37 21.28 -9.47 -0.10
CA ARG A 37 21.21 -8.23 0.71
C ARG A 37 19.78 -7.97 1.17
N PHE A 38 19.60 -7.17 2.21
CA PHE A 38 18.26 -6.73 2.61
C PHE A 38 17.66 -5.79 1.55
N SER A 39 16.49 -6.15 1.03
CA SER A 39 15.68 -5.26 0.19
C SER A 39 15.03 -4.19 1.06
N GLN A 40 15.07 -2.92 0.64
CA GLN A 40 14.41 -1.85 1.40
C GLN A 40 12.89 -2.06 1.34
N GLY A 41 12.36 -2.48 0.19
CA GLY A 41 10.96 -2.83 0.00
C GLY A 41 10.53 -4.00 0.90
N GLY A 42 11.35 -5.05 1.01
CA GLY A 42 11.06 -6.19 1.87
C GLY A 42 11.07 -5.83 3.35
N PHE A 43 12.02 -4.98 3.78
CA PHE A 43 12.06 -4.49 5.15
C PHE A 43 10.89 -3.54 5.47
N LEU A 44 10.54 -2.65 4.54
CA LEU A 44 9.37 -1.78 4.66
C LEU A 44 8.09 -2.61 4.78
N LYS A 45 7.89 -3.58 3.88
CA LYS A 45 6.76 -4.52 3.94
C LYS A 45 6.65 -5.18 5.32
N TYR A 46 7.75 -5.71 5.84
CA TYR A 46 7.78 -6.31 7.17
C TYR A 46 7.33 -5.34 8.27
N ARG A 47 7.83 -4.09 8.27
CA ARG A 47 7.46 -3.06 9.25
C ARG A 47 5.98 -2.69 9.17
N LEU A 48 5.44 -2.53 7.96
CA LEU A 48 4.03 -2.21 7.73
C LEU A 48 3.12 -3.32 8.24
N HIS A 49 3.42 -4.58 7.90
CA HIS A 49 2.65 -5.74 8.37
C HIS A 49 2.68 -5.86 9.90
N LYS A 50 3.82 -5.59 10.53
CA LYS A 50 3.91 -5.57 11.99
C LYS A 50 2.96 -4.52 12.60
N LEU A 51 2.95 -3.30 12.07
CA LEU A 51 2.05 -2.23 12.56
C LEU A 51 0.58 -2.57 12.30
N LEU A 52 0.25 -3.20 11.17
CA LEU A 52 -1.11 -3.68 10.90
C LEU A 52 -1.57 -4.75 11.90
N LEU A 53 -0.70 -5.71 12.25
CA LEU A 53 -0.99 -6.72 13.28
C LEU A 53 -1.22 -6.09 14.66
N GLU A 54 -0.52 -5.00 14.95
CA GLU A 54 -0.70 -4.19 16.17
C GLU A 54 -1.93 -3.26 16.11
N GLY A 55 -2.65 -3.21 14.97
CA GLY A 55 -3.82 -2.35 14.76
C GLY A 55 -3.49 -0.89 14.50
N ARG A 56 -2.22 -0.56 14.26
CA ARG A 56 -1.70 0.81 14.10
C ARG A 56 -1.66 1.23 12.62
N ILE A 57 -2.84 1.29 11.99
CA ILE A 57 -2.95 1.54 10.52
C ILE A 57 -2.41 2.92 10.15
N ASN A 58 -2.80 3.97 10.87
CA ASN A 58 -2.33 5.34 10.63
C ASN A 58 -0.79 5.45 10.71
N GLU A 59 -0.18 4.76 11.67
CA GLU A 59 1.28 4.78 11.83
C GLU A 59 1.99 4.00 10.72
N ALA A 60 1.35 2.94 10.21
CA ALA A 60 1.84 2.22 9.05
C ALA A 60 1.76 3.09 7.79
N GLU A 61 0.66 3.81 7.57
CA GLU A 61 0.50 4.71 6.42
C GLU A 61 1.50 5.86 6.47
N ASN A 62 1.69 6.49 7.64
CA ASN A 62 2.72 7.50 7.83
C ASN A 62 4.11 6.97 7.46
N LEU A 63 4.48 5.79 7.97
CA LEU A 63 5.76 5.17 7.64
C LEU A 63 5.91 4.89 6.14
N LEU A 64 4.86 4.39 5.49
CA LEU A 64 4.86 4.14 4.05
C LEU A 64 5.19 5.43 3.28
N PHE A 65 4.51 6.53 3.60
CA PHE A 65 4.74 7.79 2.89
C PHE A 65 6.04 8.49 3.27
N GLU A 66 6.50 8.41 4.53
CA GLU A 66 7.82 8.90 4.94
C GLU A 66 8.94 8.26 4.09
N GLU A 67 8.89 6.94 3.89
CA GLU A 67 9.90 6.22 3.10
C GLU A 67 9.79 6.55 1.60
N ILE A 68 8.56 6.69 1.06
CA ILE A 68 8.33 7.13 -0.32
C ILE A 68 8.83 8.57 -0.56
N GLU A 69 8.65 9.47 0.40
CA GLU A 69 9.11 10.86 0.33
C GLU A 69 10.64 10.96 0.38
N LEU A 70 11.29 10.11 1.19
CA LEU A 70 12.75 10.00 1.22
C LEU A 70 13.29 9.52 -0.12
N GLN A 71 12.69 8.46 -0.67
CA GLN A 71 13.03 7.91 -1.97
C GLN A 71 11.84 7.12 -2.51
N ALA A 72 11.27 7.58 -3.63
CA ALA A 72 10.22 6.84 -4.33
C ALA A 72 10.84 5.65 -5.10
N ALA A 73 11.34 4.62 -4.39
CA ALA A 73 11.90 3.43 -5.01
C ALA A 73 10.81 2.62 -5.71
N ASP A 74 11.10 2.05 -6.89
CA ASP A 74 10.11 1.25 -7.64
C ASP A 74 9.61 0.04 -6.83
N GLU A 75 10.45 -0.51 -5.95
CA GLU A 75 10.07 -1.61 -5.04
C GLU A 75 9.04 -1.21 -3.97
N TYR A 76 8.79 0.08 -3.73
CA TYR A 76 7.79 0.55 -2.76
C TYR A 76 6.38 0.59 -3.33
N LEU A 77 6.22 0.69 -4.65
CA LEU A 77 4.90 0.60 -5.29
C LEU A 77 4.18 -0.72 -4.99
N PRO A 78 4.77 -1.92 -5.20
CA PRO A 78 4.10 -3.18 -4.84
C PRO A 78 3.88 -3.31 -3.32
N VAL A 79 4.74 -2.72 -2.49
CA VAL A 79 4.56 -2.69 -1.02
C VAL A 79 3.34 -1.85 -0.62
N ALA A 80 3.16 -0.68 -1.24
CA ALA A 80 1.99 0.17 -1.01
C ALA A 80 0.70 -0.55 -1.41
N LEU A 81 0.69 -1.22 -2.57
CA LEU A 81 -0.48 -1.98 -3.04
C LEU A 81 -0.83 -3.14 -2.09
N ASP A 82 0.17 -3.91 -1.64
CA ASP A 82 -0.01 -4.99 -0.67
C ASP A 82 -0.54 -4.46 0.67
N PHE A 83 -0.03 -3.32 1.15
CA PHE A 83 -0.52 -2.64 2.35
C PHE A 83 -2.00 -2.26 2.23
N TYR A 84 -2.40 -1.53 1.19
CA TYR A 84 -3.80 -1.11 1.04
C TYR A 84 -4.73 -2.28 0.73
N GLU A 85 -4.27 -3.34 0.05
CA GLU A 85 -5.06 -4.57 -0.09
C GLU A 85 -5.32 -5.21 1.28
N ALA A 86 -4.29 -5.32 2.13
CA ALA A 86 -4.44 -5.87 3.48
C ALA A 86 -5.39 -5.04 4.34
N VAL A 87 -5.28 -3.70 4.31
CA VAL A 87 -6.19 -2.80 5.02
C VAL A 87 -7.62 -2.91 4.48
N ASN A 88 -7.81 -3.00 3.16
CA ASN A 88 -9.13 -3.07 2.55
C ASN A 88 -9.87 -4.40 2.80
N ARG A 89 -9.16 -5.46 3.22
CA ARG A 89 -9.79 -6.73 3.65
C ARG A 89 -10.45 -6.64 5.03
N LEU A 90 -10.11 -5.64 5.84
CA LEU A 90 -10.79 -5.39 7.11
C LEU A 90 -12.23 -4.93 6.84
N ASP A 91 -13.16 -5.30 7.71
CA ASP A 91 -14.52 -4.76 7.66
C ASP A 91 -14.59 -3.33 8.22
N ASP A 92 -15.71 -2.64 7.98
CA ASP A 92 -15.86 -1.24 8.38
C ASP A 92 -15.76 -1.03 9.91
N GLY A 93 -16.26 -1.98 10.71
CA GLY A 93 -16.15 -1.91 12.17
C GLY A 93 -14.72 -2.11 12.67
N GLN A 94 -13.95 -2.97 11.99
CA GLN A 94 -12.52 -3.17 12.23
C GLN A 94 -11.71 -1.93 11.87
N LEU A 95 -12.06 -1.24 10.78
CA LEU A 95 -11.41 0.02 10.39
C LEU A 95 -11.73 1.14 11.37
N GLU A 96 -13.01 1.32 11.72
CA GLU A 96 -13.45 2.32 12.70
C GLU A 96 -12.77 2.11 14.06
N ALA A 97 -12.66 0.87 14.54
CA ALA A 97 -11.97 0.55 15.79
C ALA A 97 -10.47 0.93 15.80
N ARG A 98 -9.88 1.15 14.62
CA ARG A 98 -8.48 1.55 14.40
C ARG A 98 -8.35 2.99 13.93
N ASN A 99 -9.43 3.78 13.99
CA ASN A 99 -9.53 5.14 13.49
C ASN A 99 -9.06 5.27 12.04
N PHE A 100 -9.57 4.39 11.18
CA PHE A 100 -9.30 4.41 9.74
C PHE A 100 -10.58 4.22 8.95
N THR A 101 -10.59 4.63 7.69
CA THR A 101 -11.79 4.66 6.85
C THR A 101 -11.50 4.18 5.43
N ARG A 102 -12.55 3.79 4.71
CA ARG A 102 -12.48 3.52 3.27
C ARG A 102 -12.03 4.74 2.47
N ALA A 103 -12.37 5.95 2.93
CA ALA A 103 -11.98 7.18 2.26
C ALA A 103 -10.45 7.36 2.31
N GLU A 104 -9.83 7.09 3.46
CA GLU A 104 -8.37 7.15 3.64
C GLU A 104 -7.66 6.13 2.73
N ILE A 105 -8.16 4.89 2.62
CA ILE A 105 -7.62 3.90 1.67
C ILE A 105 -7.59 4.46 0.24
N ARG A 106 -8.70 5.04 -0.21
CA ARG A 106 -8.80 5.62 -1.56
C ARG A 106 -7.85 6.81 -1.72
N GLU A 107 -7.79 7.69 -0.73
CA GLU A 107 -6.93 8.88 -0.74
C GLU A 107 -5.45 8.51 -0.80
N GLY A 108 -5.04 7.53 0.00
CA GLY A 108 -3.71 6.95 -0.02
C GLY A 108 -3.34 6.36 -1.38
N LEU A 109 -4.23 5.56 -1.99
CA LEU A 109 -4.00 5.01 -3.32
C LEU A 109 -3.91 6.09 -4.42
N GLU A 110 -4.72 7.16 -4.35
CA GLU A 110 -4.62 8.30 -5.27
C GLU A 110 -3.30 9.07 -5.07
N GLN A 111 -2.79 9.15 -3.85
CA GLN A 111 -1.48 9.74 -3.59
C GLN A 111 -0.36 8.87 -4.17
N VAL A 112 -0.40 7.55 -3.97
CA VAL A 112 0.53 6.60 -4.61
C VAL A 112 0.50 6.77 -6.13
N LYS A 113 -0.69 6.87 -6.74
CA LYS A 113 -0.84 7.12 -8.17
C LYS A 113 -0.16 8.41 -8.62
N LYS A 114 -0.29 9.52 -7.87
CA LYS A 114 0.35 10.79 -8.23
C LYS A 114 1.87 10.71 -8.20
N ILE A 115 2.42 9.99 -7.21
CA ILE A 115 3.87 9.85 -7.02
C ILE A 115 4.50 8.97 -8.10
N TYR A 116 3.86 7.84 -8.44
CA TYR A 116 4.43 6.85 -9.37
C TYR A 116 3.92 7.01 -10.82
N GLY A 117 2.77 7.65 -11.03
CA GLY A 117 2.15 7.81 -12.34
C GLY A 117 2.69 8.98 -13.18
N THR A 118 3.60 9.80 -12.64
CA THR A 118 4.23 10.94 -13.34
C THR A 118 5.65 10.65 -13.84
N ARG A 119 6.11 9.39 -13.76
CA ARG A 119 7.42 8.97 -14.30
C ARG A 119 7.31 8.74 -15.81
N GLU A 120 7.62 9.78 -16.58
CA GLU A 120 7.99 9.69 -18.01
C GLU A 120 9.49 9.42 -18.18
#